data_AF-A0A917VAI5-F1
#
_entry.id   AF-A0A917VAI5-F1
#
_cell.length_a   1.000
_cell.length_b   1.000
_cell.length_c   1.000
_cell.angle_alpha   90.00
_cell.angle_beta   90.00
_cell.angle_gamma   90.00
#
_symmetry.space_group_name_H-M   'P 1'
#
loop_
_entity.id
_entity.type
_entity.pdbx_description
1 polymer ?
#
loop_
_entity_poly.entity_id
_entity_poly.type
_entity_poly.pdbx_seq_one_letter_code
_entity_poly.pdbx_strand_id
1 'polypeptide(L)'
;MTLHGLLVVDWVAPHGPWDDQLAFIFDGGTISQEQADQLRPRDGELSEVAFVAPAQAPRMLGARIGRRFAAALDALAGGRARYLRDGVPVA
;
A
#
# COMPACT_ATOMS: atom_id res chain seq x y z
N MET A 1 -11.35 -12.55 1.18
CA MET A 1 -11.05 -11.13 1.36
C MET A 1 -11.86 -10.36 0.34
N THR A 2 -12.60 -9.33 0.76
CA THR A 2 -13.35 -8.47 -0.14
C THR A 2 -12.57 -7.19 -0.34
N LEU A 3 -12.35 -6.78 -1.59
CA LEU A 3 -11.75 -5.48 -1.87
C LEU A 3 -12.86 -4.42 -1.79
N HIS A 4 -12.60 -3.36 -1.03
CA HIS A 4 -13.52 -2.25 -0.88
C HIS A 4 -13.20 -1.18 -1.95
N GLY A 5 -12.67 -0.02 -1.53
CA GLY A 5 -12.39 1.09 -2.43
C GLY A 5 -10.98 1.05 -3.02
N LEU A 6 -10.83 1.59 -4.24
CA LEU A 6 -9.53 1.99 -4.77
C LEU A 6 -9.06 3.25 -4.02
N LEU A 7 -7.89 3.19 -3.39
CA LEU A 7 -7.31 4.28 -2.61
C LEU A 7 -6.30 5.09 -3.42
N VAL A 8 -5.42 4.41 -4.17
CA VAL A 8 -4.36 5.06 -4.95
C VAL A 8 -4.19 4.40 -6.30
N VAL A 9 -4.01 5.23 -7.33
CA VAL A 9 -3.36 4.85 -8.59
C VAL A 9 -2.08 5.66 -8.68
N ASP A 10 -0.93 5.00 -8.79
CA ASP A 10 0.36 5.67 -8.94
C ASP A 10 1.02 5.24 -10.24
N TRP A 11 1.26 6.20 -11.14
CA TRP A 11 2.05 5.98 -12.34
C TRP A 11 3.52 6.27 -12.06
N VAL A 12 4.38 5.30 -12.39
CA VAL A 12 5.84 5.41 -12.27
C VAL A 12 6.43 5.35 -13.66
N ALA A 13 7.24 6.35 -14.00
CA ALA A 13 7.98 6.36 -15.26
C ALA A 13 8.96 5.16 -15.35
N PRO A 14 9.44 4.83 -16.56
CA PRO A 14 10.47 3.82 -16.73
C PRO A 14 11.68 4.11 -15.85
N HIS A 15 12.21 3.08 -15.19
CA HIS A 15 13.34 3.23 -14.26
C HIS A 15 14.19 1.96 -14.21
N GLY A 16 15.50 2.13 -14.43
CA GLY A 16 16.43 1.01 -14.50
C GLY A 16 16.03 0.05 -15.64
N PRO A 17 15.94 -1.27 -15.40
CA PRO A 17 15.56 -2.25 -16.42
C PRO A 17 14.06 -2.34 -16.69
N TRP A 18 13.23 -1.57 -15.97
CA TRP A 18 11.77 -1.68 -16.02
C TRP A 18 11.14 -0.55 -16.84
N ASP A 19 10.11 -0.90 -17.62
CA ASP A 19 9.21 0.05 -18.27
C ASP A 19 8.38 0.84 -17.25
N ASP A 20 7.38 1.60 -17.71
CA ASP A 20 6.47 2.28 -16.81
C ASP A 20 5.58 1.30 -16.04
N GLN A 21 5.14 1.73 -14.85
CA GLN A 21 4.32 0.91 -13.96
C GLN A 21 3.11 1.70 -13.47
N LEU A 22 1.96 1.03 -13.42
CA LEU A 22 0.82 1.46 -12.62
C LEU A 22 0.74 0.61 -11.35
N ALA A 23 0.78 1.28 -10.19
CA ALA A 23 0.54 0.65 -8.89
C ALA A 23 -0.85 1.02 -8.38
N PHE A 24 -1.63 0.00 -8.02
CA PHE A 24 -2.97 0.15 -7.46
C PHE A 24 -2.95 -0.24 -5.98
N ILE A 25 -3.57 0.58 -5.14
CA ILE A 25 -3.72 0.32 -3.70
C ILE A 25 -5.20 0.30 -3.40
N PHE A 26 -5.68 -0.79 -2.83
CA PHE A 26 -7.07 -0.98 -2.45
C PHE A 26 -7.20 -1.05 -0.93
N ASP A 27 -8.35 -0.64 -0.43
CA ASP A 27 -8.77 -0.96 0.92
C ASP A 27 -9.11 -2.45 1.01
N GLY A 28 -8.25 -3.20 1.72
CA GLY A 28 -8.41 -4.63 1.97
C GLY A 28 -9.37 -4.95 3.12
N GLY A 29 -9.94 -3.93 3.77
CA GLY A 29 -10.84 -4.06 4.90
C GLY A 29 -10.12 -4.43 6.20
N THR A 30 -10.91 -4.84 7.19
CA THR A 30 -10.41 -5.34 8.48
C THR A 30 -10.67 -6.83 8.56
N ILE A 31 -9.69 -7.60 9.05
CA ILE A 31 -9.84 -9.02 9.33
C ILE A 31 -10.04 -9.24 10.83
N SER A 32 -10.70 -10.33 11.20
CA SER A 32 -10.87 -10.74 12.60
C SER A 32 -9.53 -11.14 13.23
N GLN A 33 -9.47 -11.12 14.57
CA GLN A 33 -8.30 -11.60 15.31
C GLN A 33 -7.97 -13.06 14.96
N GLU A 34 -8.97 -13.92 14.85
CA GLU A 34 -8.78 -15.33 14.46
C GLU A 34 -8.10 -15.47 13.09
N GLN A 35 -8.49 -14.65 12.12
CA GLN A 35 -7.84 -14.63 10.81
C GLN A 35 -6.42 -14.07 10.88
N ALA A 36 -6.20 -13.03 11.68
CA ALA A 36 -4.89 -12.43 11.91
C ALA A 36 -3.90 -13.43 12.53
N ASP A 37 -4.33 -14.21 13.52
CA ASP A 37 -3.51 -15.23 14.20
C ASP A 37 -3.08 -16.36 13.25
N GLN A 38 -3.79 -16.53 12.12
CA GLN A 38 -3.45 -17.50 11.10
C GLN A 38 -2.50 -16.93 10.03
N LEU A 39 -2.20 -15.64 10.01
CA LEU A 39 -1.29 -15.07 9.02
C LEU A 39 0.15 -15.53 9.30
N ARG A 40 0.75 -16.17 8.30
CA ARG A 40 2.18 -16.52 8.28
C ARG A 40 2.67 -16.62 6.85
N PRO A 41 3.93 -16.26 6.55
CA PRO A 41 4.58 -16.63 5.30
C PRO A 41 4.41 -18.12 5.00
N ARG A 42 4.15 -18.46 3.73
CA ARG A 42 3.90 -19.84 3.29
C ARG A 42 5.07 -20.46 2.55
N ASP A 43 5.95 -19.63 2.04
CA ASP A 43 7.16 -19.98 1.29
C ASP A 43 8.30 -19.04 1.71
N GLY A 44 9.38 -19.02 0.94
CA GLY A 44 10.55 -18.17 1.20
C GLY A 44 10.48 -16.76 0.61
N GLU A 45 9.38 -16.35 -0.03
CA GLU A 45 9.28 -15.01 -0.62
C GLU A 45 9.12 -13.93 0.45
N LEU A 46 8.34 -14.22 1.50
CA LEU A 46 8.11 -13.32 2.64
C LEU A 46 8.84 -13.83 3.89
N SER A 47 9.55 -12.94 4.58
CA SER A 47 10.23 -13.29 5.83
C SER A 47 9.31 -13.18 7.06
N GLU A 48 8.35 -12.26 7.04
CA GLU A 48 7.52 -11.91 8.19
C GLU A 48 6.17 -11.31 7.75
N VAL A 49 5.17 -11.38 8.63
CA VAL A 49 3.94 -10.60 8.56
C VAL A 49 3.64 -10.01 9.94
N ALA A 50 3.27 -8.73 9.99
CA ALA A 50 2.95 -8.04 11.23
C ALA A 50 1.90 -6.94 11.00
N PHE A 51 1.05 -6.72 12.01
CA PHE A 51 0.23 -5.53 12.12
C PHE A 51 1.02 -4.46 12.88
N VAL A 52 1.16 -3.27 12.30
CA VAL A 52 1.92 -2.17 12.89
C VAL A 52 1.08 -0.91 12.95
N ALA A 53 1.35 -0.05 13.93
CA ALA A 53 0.67 1.23 14.01
C ALA A 53 1.07 2.10 12.79
N PRO A 54 0.14 2.91 12.23
CA PRO A 54 0.44 3.76 11.07
C PRO A 54 1.67 4.66 11.25
N ALA A 55 1.92 5.14 12.48
CA ALA A 55 3.08 5.97 12.80
C ALA A 55 4.44 5.23 12.73
N GLN A 56 4.45 3.90 12.80
CA GLN A 56 5.67 3.08 12.72
C GLN A 56 6.02 2.73 11.27
N ALA A 57 5.02 2.62 10.39
CA ALA A 57 5.20 2.20 9.00
C ALA A 57 6.26 3.00 8.21
N PRO A 58 6.39 4.34 8.34
CA PRO A 58 7.41 5.09 7.61
C PRO A 58 8.86 4.68 7.89
N ARG A 59 9.12 4.00 9.02
CA ARG A 59 10.45 3.49 9.37
C ARG A 59 10.75 2.13 8.73
N MET A 60 9.72 1.42 8.28
CA MET A 60 9.80 0.07 7.72
C MET A 60 9.66 0.07 6.19
N LEU A 61 9.03 1.11 5.63
CA LEU A 61 8.77 1.23 4.21
C LEU A 61 9.89 1.98 3.48
N GLY A 62 10.30 1.48 2.32
CA GLY A 62 11.13 2.24 1.39
C GLY A 62 10.40 3.52 0.93
N ALA A 63 11.16 4.58 0.62
CA ALA A 63 10.62 5.94 0.40
C ALA A 63 9.42 6.01 -0.56
N ARG A 64 9.46 5.28 -1.69
CA ARG A 64 8.37 5.24 -2.67
C ARG A 64 7.09 4.62 -2.11
N ILE A 65 7.21 3.49 -1.41
CA ILE A 65 6.06 2.83 -0.76
C ILE A 65 5.55 3.67 0.41
N GLY A 66 6.43 4.35 1.15
CA GLY A 66 6.04 5.28 2.21
C GLY A 66 5.15 6.42 1.72
N ARG A 67 5.49 7.05 0.58
CA ARG A 67 4.64 8.09 -0.04
C ARG A 67 3.26 7.56 -0.45
N ARG A 68 3.24 6.39 -1.09
CA ARG A 68 2.01 5.67 -1.46
C ARG A 68 1.14 5.36 -0.25
N PHE A 69 1.75 4.86 0.82
CA PHE A 69 1.07 4.54 2.07
C PHE A 69 0.42 5.78 2.70
N ALA A 70 1.14 6.90 2.79
CA ALA A 70 0.58 8.15 3.28
C ALA A 70 -0.62 8.62 2.44
N ALA A 71 -0.48 8.61 1.11
CA ALA A 71 -1.58 8.98 0.21
C ALA A 71 -2.79 8.03 0.33
N ALA A 72 -2.57 6.73 0.58
CA ALA A 72 -3.63 5.76 0.80
C ALA A 72 -4.38 6.01 2.11
N LEU A 73 -3.69 6.40 3.19
CA LEU A 73 -4.34 6.81 4.44
C LEU A 73 -5.19 8.07 4.25
N ASP A 74 -4.67 9.07 3.53
CA ASP A 74 -5.42 10.30 3.21
C ASP A 74 -6.64 9.99 2.34
N ALA A 75 -6.51 9.07 1.38
CA ALA A 75 -7.60 8.61 0.53
C ALA A 75 -8.69 7.87 1.32
N LEU A 76 -8.27 7.00 2.25
CA LEU A 76 -9.16 6.24 3.13
C LEU A 76 -9.93 7.17 4.07
N ALA A 77 -9.25 8.13 4.71
CA ALA A 77 -9.88 9.12 5.57
C ALA A 77 -10.81 10.08 4.81
N GLY A 78 -10.43 10.47 3.58
CA GLY A 78 -11.18 11.40 2.75
C GLY A 78 -12.23 10.77 1.84
N GLY A 79 -12.33 9.43 1.79
CA GLY A 79 -13.29 8.71 0.93
C GLY A 79 -13.11 8.94 -0.58
N ARG A 80 -11.91 9.33 -1.03
CA ARG A 80 -11.63 9.63 -2.44
C ARG A 80 -10.26 9.11 -2.86
N ALA A 81 -10.23 8.35 -3.95
CA ALA A 81 -8.98 7.86 -4.53
C ALA A 81 -8.02 9.02 -4.88
N ARG A 82 -6.72 8.76 -4.79
CA ARG A 82 -5.66 9.69 -5.20
C ARG A 82 -4.95 9.15 -6.43
N TYR A 83 -4.73 10.00 -7.41
CA TYR A 83 -3.84 9.69 -8.53
C TYR A 83 -2.48 10.34 -8.24
N LEU A 84 -1.42 9.56 -8.39
CA LEU A 84 -0.04 9.96 -8.11
C LEU A 84 0.84 9.74 -9.33
N ARG A 85 1.94 10.50 -9.37
CA ARG A 85 3.09 10.28 -10.25
C ARG A 85 4.33 10.10 -9.40
N ASP A 86 4.92 8.90 -9.46
CA ASP A 86 6.05 8.46 -8.62
C ASP A 86 5.85 8.75 -7.11
N GLY A 87 4.63 8.52 -6.64
CA GLY A 87 4.21 8.74 -5.26
C GLY A 87 3.94 10.21 -4.90
N VAL A 88 3.89 11.12 -5.87
CA VAL A 88 3.57 12.54 -5.65
C VAL A 88 2.21 12.86 -6.27
N PRO A 89 1.30 13.57 -5.57
CA PRO A 89 0.04 14.02 -6.17
C PRO A 89 0.29 14.86 -7.42
N VAL A 90 -0.44 14.57 -8.48
CA VAL A 90 -0.55 15.47 -9.64
C VAL A 90 -1.66 16.49 -9.35
N ALA A 91 -1.35 17.76 -9.63
CA ALA A 91 -2.32 18.86 -9.54
C ALA A 91 -3.39 18.75 -10.64
#